data_AF-A0A9X0R3D9-F1
#
_entry.id   AF-A0A9X0R3D9-F1
#
_cell.length_a   1.000
_cell.length_b   1.000
_cell.length_c   1.000
_cell.angle_alpha   90.00
_cell.angle_beta   90.00
_cell.angle_gamma   90.00
#
_symmetry.space_group_name_H-M   'P 1'
#
loop_
_entity.id
_entity.type
_entity.pdbx_description
1 polymer ?
#
loop_
_entity_poly.entity_id
_entity_poly.type
_entity_poly.pdbx_seq_one_letter_code
_entity_poly.pdbx_strand_id
1 'polypeptide(L)'
;MLDQIDDPVASTADGAFDRDDVYTTVSARHPGAAVIVPPRSSAVLSDTAETAPTPRDRHLEIIAECSRLGWRKALGYNRRALAEADIARFKRVIGDGLRSRTDGRRATEVDIAVSVLNRMLELGRPEYVRIA
;
A
#
# COMPACT_ATOMS: atom_id res chain seq x y z
N MET A 1 8.48 -9.92 12.00
CA MET A 1 8.81 -9.05 10.84
C MET A 1 7.97 -7.78 10.83
N LEU A 2 6.69 -7.82 11.22
CA LEU A 2 5.91 -6.61 11.52
C LEU A 2 6.16 -6.08 12.94
N ASP A 3 6.67 -6.92 13.83
CA ASP A 3 6.98 -6.60 15.23
C ASP A 3 8.09 -5.54 15.41
N GLN A 4 8.71 -5.12 14.31
CA GLN A 4 9.74 -4.08 14.25
C GLN A 4 9.17 -2.70 13.86
N ILE A 5 7.86 -2.61 13.61
CA ILE A 5 7.18 -1.38 13.20
C ILE A 5 6.31 -0.92 14.37
N ASP A 6 6.68 0.20 14.99
CA ASP A 6 5.93 0.80 16.10
C ASP A 6 4.66 1.53 15.62
N ASP A 7 4.61 1.88 14.33
CA ASP A 7 3.49 2.59 13.71
C ASP A 7 2.29 1.68 13.42
N PRO A 8 1.06 2.24 13.39
CA PRO A 8 -0.13 1.51 12.95
C PRO A 8 0.05 0.88 11.57
N VAL A 9 -0.12 -0.44 11.49
CA VAL A 9 0.00 -1.20 10.25
C VAL A 9 -1.28 -1.08 9.43
N ALA A 10 -1.15 -0.92 8.11
CA ALA A 10 -2.26 -1.01 7.18
C ALA A 10 -1.99 -2.08 6.12
N SER A 11 -3.01 -2.88 5.80
CA SER A 11 -2.99 -3.83 4.70
C SER A 11 -3.66 -3.19 3.48
N THR A 12 -2.87 -2.86 2.46
CA THR A 12 -3.37 -2.26 1.21
C THR A 12 -3.32 -3.30 0.09
N ALA A 13 -4.43 -3.51 -0.61
CA ALA A 13 -4.51 -4.44 -1.74
C ALA A 13 -5.43 -3.91 -2.84
N ASP A 14 -5.40 -4.51 -4.03
CA ASP A 14 -6.32 -4.12 -5.11
C ASP A 14 -7.76 -4.59 -4.84
N GLY A 15 -8.72 -4.06 -5.61
CA GLY A 15 -10.14 -4.37 -5.43
C GLY A 15 -10.52 -5.83 -5.68
N ALA A 16 -9.63 -6.67 -6.23
CA ALA A 16 -9.91 -8.12 -6.31
C ALA A 16 -9.95 -8.75 -4.91
N PHE A 17 -9.26 -8.14 -3.94
CA PHE A 17 -9.24 -8.53 -2.53
C PHE A 17 -10.40 -7.95 -1.71
N ASP A 18 -11.35 -7.23 -2.31
CA ASP A 18 -12.58 -6.79 -1.63
C ASP A 18 -13.51 -7.99 -1.43
N ARG A 19 -13.19 -8.80 -0.42
CA ARG A 19 -13.87 -10.06 -0.08
C ARG A 19 -13.84 -10.30 1.43
N ASP A 20 -14.92 -10.86 1.97
CA ASP A 20 -15.10 -11.03 3.41
C ASP A 20 -14.05 -11.97 4.04
N ASP A 21 -13.58 -12.98 3.30
CA ASP A 21 -12.51 -13.89 3.72
C ASP A 21 -11.20 -13.13 3.98
N VAL A 22 -10.89 -12.12 3.16
CA VAL A 22 -9.71 -11.27 3.30
C VAL A 22 -9.84 -10.39 4.54
N TYR A 23 -10.95 -9.66 4.70
CA TYR A 23 -11.17 -8.80 5.87
C TYR A 23 -11.10 -9.61 7.18
N THR A 24 -11.71 -10.80 7.20
CA THR A 24 -11.69 -11.70 8.36
C THR A 24 -10.27 -12.18 8.66
N THR A 25 -9.52 -12.61 7.63
CA THR A 25 -8.15 -13.11 7.80
C THR A 25 -7.21 -12.02 8.31
N VAL A 26 -7.31 -10.80 7.78
CA VAL A 26 -6.48 -9.67 8.26
C VAL A 26 -6.85 -9.33 9.69
N SER A 27 -8.14 -9.23 10.03
CA SER A 27 -8.58 -8.93 11.39
C SER A 27 -8.14 -9.99 12.41
N ALA A 28 -8.17 -11.27 12.03
CA ALA A 28 -7.74 -12.37 12.89
C ALA A 28 -6.22 -12.37 13.16
N ARG A 29 -5.42 -12.02 12.15
CA ARG A 29 -3.95 -11.96 12.28
C ARG A 29 -3.45 -10.66 12.89
N HIS A 30 -4.12 -9.56 12.57
CA HIS A 30 -3.74 -8.19 12.93
C HIS A 30 -4.99 -7.38 13.28
N PRO A 31 -5.54 -7.51 14.50
CA PRO A 31 -6.80 -6.87 14.90
C PRO A 31 -6.80 -5.34 14.81
N GLY A 32 -5.62 -4.71 14.89
CA GLY A 32 -5.45 -3.27 14.76
C GLY A 32 -5.09 -2.78 13.35
N ALA A 33 -4.96 -3.68 12.36
CA ALA A 33 -4.54 -3.28 11.02
C ALA A 33 -5.72 -2.71 10.23
N ALA A 34 -5.53 -1.51 9.67
CA ALA A 34 -6.49 -0.95 8.73
C ALA A 34 -6.45 -1.74 7.41
N VAL A 35 -7.60 -2.20 6.93
CA VAL A 35 -7.70 -2.85 5.61
C VAL A 35 -8.08 -1.80 4.59
N ILE A 36 -7.16 -1.41 3.71
CA ILE A 36 -7.34 -0.37 2.70
C ILE A 36 -7.45 -1.05 1.32
N VAL A 37 -8.64 -1.56 1.05
CA VAL A 37 -8.98 -2.22 -0.21
C VAL A 37 -10.07 -1.42 -0.91
N PRO A 38 -9.92 -1.08 -2.21
CA PRO A 38 -10.94 -0.37 -2.95
C PRO A 38 -12.19 -1.25 -3.07
N PRO A 39 -13.37 -0.80 -2.59
CA PRO A 39 -14.60 -1.54 -2.80
C PRO A 39 -14.84 -1.77 -4.29
N ARG A 40 -15.39 -2.93 -4.65
CA ARG A 40 -15.82 -3.22 -6.04
C ARG A 40 -16.94 -2.27 -6.45
N SER A 41 -17.12 -2.07 -7.75
CA SER A 41 -18.22 -1.24 -8.27
C SER A 41 -19.61 -1.78 -7.91
N SER A 42 -19.71 -3.08 -7.64
CA SER A 42 -20.93 -3.76 -7.21
C SER A 42 -21.05 -3.89 -5.68
N ALA A 43 -20.17 -3.25 -4.91
CA ALA A 43 -20.22 -3.29 -3.46
C ALA A 43 -21.44 -2.50 -2.95
N VAL A 44 -22.16 -3.09 -2.00
CA VAL A 44 -23.31 -2.51 -1.32
C VAL A 44 -23.07 -2.52 0.19
N LEU A 45 -23.76 -1.65 0.91
CA LEU A 45 -23.74 -1.63 2.38
C LEU A 45 -24.26 -2.96 2.93
N SER A 46 -23.69 -3.40 4.04
CA SER A 46 -24.19 -4.54 4.80
C SER A 46 -25.52 -4.22 5.49
N ASP A 47 -26.30 -5.26 5.81
CA ASP A 47 -27.56 -5.12 6.55
C ASP A 47 -27.38 -4.44 7.92
N THR A 48 -26.16 -4.51 8.48
CA THR A 48 -25.81 -3.92 9.78
C THR A 48 -25.12 -2.57 9.66
N ALA A 49 -25.04 -1.96 8.47
CA ALA A 49 -24.27 -0.73 8.26
C ALA A 49 -24.68 0.41 9.21
N GLU A 50 -25.98 0.55 9.51
CA GLU A 50 -26.50 1.60 10.39
C GLU A 50 -26.11 1.41 11.86
N THR A 51 -26.01 0.17 12.33
CA THR A 51 -25.82 -0.16 13.75
C THR A 51 -24.40 -0.62 14.10
N ALA A 52 -23.74 -1.29 13.17
CA ALA A 52 -22.43 -1.90 13.32
C ALA A 52 -21.71 -1.95 11.95
N PRO A 53 -21.26 -0.79 11.43
CA PRO A 53 -20.64 -0.72 10.11
C PRO A 53 -19.35 -1.54 10.06
N THR A 54 -19.24 -2.35 9.02
CA THR A 54 -18.02 -3.08 8.70
C THR A 54 -16.94 -2.11 8.18
N PRO A 55 -15.66 -2.50 8.12
CA PRO A 55 -14.63 -1.69 7.46
C PRO A 55 -14.99 -1.36 6.00
N ARG A 56 -15.66 -2.29 5.30
CA ARG A 56 -16.14 -2.10 3.93
C ARG A 56 -17.25 -1.05 3.84
N ASP A 57 -18.19 -1.06 4.78
CA ASP A 57 -19.28 -0.06 4.84
C ASP A 57 -18.71 1.34 5.01
N ARG A 58 -17.75 1.51 5.94
CA ARG A 58 -17.05 2.78 6.14
C ARG A 58 -16.36 3.27 4.87
N HIS A 59 -15.79 2.38 4.07
CA HIS A 59 -15.21 2.76 2.78
C HIS A 59 -16.26 3.25 1.78
N LEU A 60 -17.43 2.60 1.72
CA LEU A 60 -18.53 2.99 0.85
C LEU A 60 -19.09 4.36 1.25
N GLU A 61 -19.25 4.62 2.54
CA GLU A 61 -19.67 5.91 3.08
C GLU A 61 -18.69 7.02 2.71
N ILE A 62 -17.38 6.82 2.92
CA ILE A 62 -16.35 7.79 2.53
C ILE A 62 -16.37 8.04 1.02
N ILE A 63 -16.57 6.99 0.20
CA ILE A 63 -16.66 7.14 -1.26
C ILE A 63 -17.90 7.96 -1.64
N ALA A 64 -19.04 7.74 -0.98
CA ALA A 64 -20.25 8.51 -1.22
C ALA A 64 -20.06 9.99 -0.86
N GLU A 65 -19.31 10.28 0.21
CA GLU A 65 -19.05 11.65 0.67
C GLU A 65 -18.02 12.40 -0.20
N CYS A 66 -16.87 11.79 -0.50
CA CYS A 66 -15.73 12.49 -1.09
C CYS A 66 -15.29 11.97 -2.46
N SER A 67 -16.10 11.13 -3.11
CA SER A 67 -15.78 10.37 -4.32
C SER A 67 -14.70 9.31 -4.12
N ARG A 68 -14.56 8.40 -5.10
CA ARG A 68 -13.53 7.37 -5.08
C ARG A 68 -12.10 7.92 -5.18
N LEU A 69 -11.91 9.07 -5.81
CA LEU A 69 -10.60 9.73 -5.84
C LEU A 69 -10.27 10.35 -4.47
N GLY A 70 -11.27 10.96 -3.81
CA GLY A 70 -11.12 11.49 -2.46
C GLY A 70 -10.80 10.38 -1.45
N TRP A 71 -11.53 9.26 -1.52
CA TRP A 71 -11.27 8.06 -0.72
C TRP A 71 -9.82 7.57 -0.84
N ARG A 72 -9.28 7.47 -2.07
CA ARG A 72 -7.88 7.07 -2.30
C ARG A 72 -6.89 8.00 -1.62
N LYS A 73 -7.17 9.30 -1.63
CA LYS A 73 -6.32 10.32 -1.01
C LYS A 73 -6.44 10.28 0.51
N ALA A 74 -7.65 10.20 1.04
CA ALA A 74 -7.94 10.17 2.48
C ALA A 74 -7.32 8.96 3.17
N LEU A 75 -7.43 7.77 2.56
CA LEU A 75 -6.85 6.55 3.12
C LEU A 75 -5.40 6.30 2.68
N GLY A 76 -4.77 7.21 1.94
CA GLY A 76 -3.38 7.04 1.51
C GLY A 76 -3.15 5.84 0.59
N TYR A 77 -4.17 5.36 -0.13
CA TYR A 77 -4.08 4.24 -1.08
C TYR A 77 -2.98 4.46 -2.14
N ASN A 78 -2.66 5.71 -2.44
CA ASN A 78 -1.58 6.08 -3.36
C ASN A 78 -0.18 5.64 -2.88
N ARG A 79 0.02 5.27 -1.60
CA ARG A 79 1.28 4.71 -1.09
C ARG A 79 1.71 3.47 -1.85
N ARG A 80 0.77 2.65 -2.33
CA ARG A 80 1.05 1.48 -3.17
C ARG A 80 1.79 1.88 -4.46
N ALA A 81 1.32 2.91 -5.14
CA ALA A 81 1.93 3.39 -6.38
C ALA A 81 3.35 3.94 -6.14
N LEU A 82 3.59 4.57 -4.99
CA LEU A 82 4.93 5.01 -4.59
C LEU A 82 5.88 3.83 -4.37
N ALA A 83 5.45 2.82 -3.62
CA ALA A 83 6.25 1.61 -3.41
C ALA A 83 6.53 0.87 -4.72
N GLU A 84 5.54 0.74 -5.60
CA GLU A 84 5.73 0.15 -6.93
C GLU A 84 6.73 0.95 -7.78
N ALA A 85 6.67 2.28 -7.74
CA ALA A 85 7.62 3.15 -8.44
C ALA A 85 9.05 3.01 -7.89
N ASP A 86 9.23 2.95 -6.58
CA ASP A 86 10.53 2.77 -5.93
C ASP A 86 11.14 1.40 -6.29
N ILE A 87 10.35 0.33 -6.27
CA ILE A 87 10.80 -1.01 -6.70
C ILE A 87 11.11 -1.04 -8.20
N ALA A 88 10.30 -0.38 -9.04
CA ALA A 88 10.58 -0.29 -10.47
C ALA A 88 11.90 0.45 -10.74
N ARG A 89 12.17 1.51 -9.99
CA ARG A 89 13.43 2.26 -10.06
C ARG A 89 14.61 1.43 -9.57
N PHE A 90 14.45 0.72 -8.46
CA PHE A 90 15.47 -0.22 -7.96
C PHE A 90 15.85 -1.22 -9.05
N LYS A 91 14.85 -1.90 -9.65
CA LYS A 91 15.10 -2.89 -10.70
C LYS A 91 15.77 -2.30 -11.94
N ARG A 92 15.39 -1.08 -12.32
CA ARG A 92 15.94 -0.40 -13.50
C ARG A 92 17.40 0.04 -13.32
N VAL A 93 17.76 0.51 -12.13
CA VAL A 93 19.09 1.09 -11.86
C VAL A 93 20.07 0.06 -11.30
N ILE A 94 19.62 -0.79 -10.38
CA ILE A 94 20.45 -1.76 -9.68
C ILE A 94 20.41 -3.12 -10.38
N GLY A 95 19.21 -3.59 -10.71
CA GLY A 95 18.97 -4.89 -11.33
C GLY A 95 17.85 -5.68 -10.64
N ASP A 96 17.50 -6.82 -11.24
CA ASP A 96 16.44 -7.72 -10.78
C ASP A 96 16.90 -8.80 -9.79
N GLY A 97 18.21 -8.89 -9.52
CA GLY A 97 18.80 -9.88 -8.63
C GLY A 97 19.87 -9.33 -7.69
N LEU A 98 20.16 -10.10 -6.65
CA LEU A 98 21.25 -9.83 -5.69
C LEU A 98 22.45 -10.73 -6.01
N ARG A 99 23.66 -10.19 -5.90
CA ARG A 99 24.91 -10.92 -6.15
C ARG A 99 25.35 -11.74 -4.94
N SER A 100 25.01 -11.27 -3.75
CA SER A 100 25.38 -11.90 -2.49
C SER A 100 24.65 -13.22 -2.24
N ARG A 101 25.38 -14.21 -1.71
CA ARG A 101 24.84 -15.56 -1.45
C ARG A 101 24.41 -15.81 -0.01
N THR A 102 24.84 -14.97 0.94
CA THR A 102 24.46 -15.07 2.35
C THR A 102 23.49 -13.96 2.72
N ASP A 103 22.56 -14.24 3.62
CA ASP A 103 21.48 -13.30 3.95
C ASP A 103 22.00 -11.99 4.55
N GLY A 104 23.01 -12.04 5.42
CA GLY A 104 23.65 -10.84 5.95
C GLY A 104 24.26 -9.95 4.86
N ARG A 105 24.90 -10.55 3.85
CA ARG A 105 25.48 -9.78 2.73
C ARG A 105 24.41 -9.28 1.76
N ARG A 106 23.33 -10.04 1.57
CA ARG A 106 22.16 -9.60 0.77
C ARG A 106 21.47 -8.40 1.42
N ALA A 107 21.30 -8.40 2.74
CA ALA A 107 20.76 -7.25 3.47
C ALA A 107 21.63 -6.01 3.25
N THR A 108 22.95 -6.13 3.45
CA THR A 108 23.89 -5.02 3.21
C THR A 108 23.88 -4.55 1.76
N GLU A 109 23.77 -5.46 0.78
CA GLU A 109 23.67 -5.10 -0.65
C GLU A 109 22.41 -4.27 -0.93
N VAL A 110 21.27 -4.65 -0.35
CA VAL A 110 20.01 -3.90 -0.44
C VAL A 110 20.14 -2.53 0.25
N ASP A 111 20.72 -2.48 1.45
CA ASP A 111 20.89 -1.22 2.19
C ASP A 111 21.74 -0.21 1.42
N ILE A 112 22.86 -0.66 0.83
CA ILE A 112 23.71 0.19 -0.01
C ILE A 112 22.94 0.66 -1.25
N ALA A 113 22.23 -0.24 -1.93
CA ALA A 113 21.46 0.08 -3.12
C ALA A 113 20.37 1.12 -2.84
N VAL A 114 19.62 0.96 -1.75
CA VAL A 114 18.62 1.93 -1.28
C VAL A 114 19.27 3.26 -0.93
N SER A 115 20.41 3.25 -0.21
CA SER A 115 21.15 4.48 0.12
C SER A 115 21.59 5.25 -1.13
N VAL A 116 22.09 4.56 -2.16
CA VAL A 116 22.49 5.18 -3.43
C VAL A 116 21.28 5.77 -4.16
N LEU A 117 20.16 5.04 -4.21
CA LEU A 117 18.93 5.52 -4.85
C LEU A 117 18.36 6.73 -4.13
N ASN A 118 18.39 6.78 -2.80
CA ASN A 118 17.97 7.93 -2.03
C ASN A 118 18.90 9.13 -2.28
N ARG A 119 20.22 8.89 -2.31
CA ARG A 119 21.19 9.95 -2.63
C ARG A 119 20.97 10.55 -4.02
N MET A 120 20.64 9.73 -5.01
CA MET A 120 20.28 10.22 -6.34
C MET A 120 19.03 11.12 -6.34
N LEU A 121 18.03 10.86 -5.48
CA LEU A 121 16.83 11.70 -5.37
C LEU A 121 17.14 13.07 -4.78
N GLU A 122 18.13 13.16 -3.90
CA GLU A 122 18.59 14.44 -3.33
C GLU A 122 19.33 15.30 -4.35
N LEU A 123 20.00 14.68 -5.33
CA LEU A 123 20.76 15.38 -6.36
C LEU A 123 19.88 15.95 -7.49
N GLY A 124 18.64 15.52 -7.59
CA GLY A 124 17.68 16.04 -8.55
C GLY A 124 16.53 15.07 -8.79
N ARG A 125 15.32 15.62 -8.96
CA ARG A 125 14.14 14.85 -9.35
C ARG A 125 13.71 15.25 -10.76
N PRO A 126 13.34 14.28 -11.61
CA PRO A 126 12.74 14.61 -12.90
C PRO A 126 11.41 15.35 -12.67
N GLU A 127 11.21 16.46 -13.38
CA GLU A 127 9.89 17.10 -13.46
C GLU A 127 9.04 16.36 -14.49
N TYR A 128 7.96 15.75 -14.03
CA TYR A 128 7.01 15.06 -14.90
C TYR A 128 5.88 16.01 -15.28
N VAL A 129 5.85 16.44 -16.54
CA VAL A 129 4.75 17.25 -17.08
C VAL A 129 3.74 16.34 -17.76
N ARG A 130 2.46 16.48 -17.41
CA ARG A 130 1.38 15.76 -18.08
C ARG A 130 1.13 16.41 -19.45
N ILE A 131 1.40 15.68 -20.52
CA ILE A 131 1.07 16.11 -21.88
C ILE A 131 -0.42 15.80 -22.12
N ALA A 132 -1.13 16.80 -22.66
CA ALA A 132 -2.57 16.72 -22.98
C ALA A 132 -2.82 15.91 -24.25
#